data_AF-A0AAD0X6E4-F1
#
_entry.id   AF-A0AAD0X6E4-F1
#
_cell.length_a   1.000
_cell.length_b   1.000
_cell.length_c   1.000
_cell.angle_alpha   90.00
_cell.angle_beta   90.00
_cell.angle_gamma   90.00
#
_symmetry.space_group_name_H-M   'P 1'
#
loop_
_entity.id
_entity.type
_entity.pdbx_description
1 polymer ?
#
loop_
_entity_poly.entity_id
_entity_poly.type
_entity_poly.pdbx_seq_one_letter_code
_entity_poly.pdbx_strand_id
1 'polypeptide(L)'
;MRKNLILIGADYLRCAIFFIIAFYAVTADPSGRFHFYWTPVNIYLTSAYLFGHPILMRLIPRLTHNPFQMISIASRSLTASAGQQHQSLSQIYHNAVNPVSSRDMLLSQNEYRDDMTSISVSFAIHGFLLLLSWPLIGIILLSRSCSYFIRQLIAHHKR
;
A
#
# COMPACT_ATOMS: atom_id res chain seq x y z
N MET A 1 -21.20 6.00 -0.46
CA MET A 1 -20.56 5.94 -1.80
C MET A 1 -19.38 6.90 -1.96
N ARG A 2 -19.48 8.19 -1.60
CA ARG A 2 -18.37 9.17 -1.70
C ARG A 2 -17.04 8.73 -1.05
N LYS A 3 -17.07 8.17 0.17
CA LYS A 3 -15.86 7.72 0.87
C LYS A 3 -15.10 6.63 0.10
N ASN A 4 -15.80 5.68 -0.51
CA ASN A 4 -15.18 4.61 -1.29
C ASN A 4 -14.57 5.15 -2.59
N LEU A 5 -15.22 6.12 -3.24
CA LEU A 5 -14.67 6.76 -4.45
C LEU A 5 -13.41 7.57 -4.13
N ILE A 6 -13.37 8.28 -3.01
CA ILE A 6 -12.18 9.03 -2.57
C ILE A 6 -11.05 8.06 -2.23
N LEU A 7 -11.35 6.95 -1.55
CA LEU A 7 -10.35 5.93 -1.23
C LEU A 7 -9.76 5.30 -2.50
N ILE A 8 -10.62 4.91 -3.43
CA ILE A 8 -10.21 4.32 -4.71
C ILE A 8 -9.44 5.34 -5.54
N GLY A 9 -9.85 6.60 -5.56
CA GLY A 9 -9.15 7.66 -6.30
C GLY A 9 -7.75 7.97 -5.74
N ALA A 10 -7.62 8.01 -4.41
CA ALA A 10 -6.31 8.18 -3.76
C ALA A 10 -5.38 7.00 -4.03
N ASP A 11 -5.92 5.78 -4.03
CA ASP A 11 -5.19 4.57 -4.38
C ASP A 11 -4.75 4.56 -5.85
N TYR A 12 -5.64 5.00 -6.75
CA TYR A 12 -5.39 5.13 -8.17
C TYR A 12 -4.25 6.10 -8.49
N LEU A 13 -4.17 7.21 -7.74
CA LEU A 13 -3.10 8.20 -7.86
C LEU A 13 -1.76 7.65 -7.36
N ARG A 14 -1.75 6.91 -6.25
CA ARG A 14 -0.54 6.24 -5.74
C ARG A 14 0.00 5.24 -6.75
N CYS A 15 -0.90 4.46 -7.35
CA CYS A 15 -0.53 3.49 -8.38
C CYS A 15 -0.17 4.13 -9.72
N ALA A 16 -0.64 5.34 -10.01
CA ALA A 16 -0.27 6.06 -11.23
C ALA A 16 1.25 6.28 -11.31
N ILE A 17 1.87 6.69 -10.20
CA ILE A 17 3.31 6.92 -10.13
C ILE A 17 4.07 5.61 -10.38
N PHE A 18 3.63 4.52 -9.74
CA PHE A 18 4.24 3.21 -9.95
C PHE A 18 4.07 2.74 -11.41
N PHE A 19 2.88 2.89 -11.98
CA PHE A 19 2.58 2.56 -13.37
C PHE A 19 3.49 3.33 -14.32
N ILE A 20 3.66 4.64 -14.13
CA ILE A 20 4.54 5.47 -14.97
C ILE A 20 5.99 4.94 -14.93
N ILE A 21 6.49 4.63 -13.73
CA ILE A 21 7.86 4.10 -13.55
C ILE A 21 8.00 2.74 -14.24
N ALA A 22 7.07 1.81 -14.00
CA ALA A 22 7.12 0.47 -14.57
C ALA A 22 6.93 0.48 -16.10
N PHE A 23 6.02 1.31 -16.59
CA PHE A 23 5.77 1.50 -18.02
C PHE A 23 7.00 2.08 -18.72
N TYR A 24 7.63 3.08 -18.10
CA TYR A 24 8.88 3.64 -18.59
C TYR A 24 10.00 2.60 -18.58
N ALA A 25 10.17 1.84 -17.50
CA ALA A 25 11.22 0.82 -17.39
C ALA A 25 11.10 -0.29 -18.45
N VAL A 26 9.88 -0.65 -18.85
CA VAL A 26 9.63 -1.64 -19.89
C VAL A 26 9.77 -1.06 -21.31
N THR A 27 9.48 0.22 -21.48
CA THR A 27 9.43 0.87 -22.81
C THR A 27 10.72 1.58 -23.18
N ALA A 28 11.51 2.02 -22.21
CA ALA A 28 12.75 2.74 -22.45
C ALA A 28 13.84 1.79 -22.96
N ASP A 29 14.50 2.19 -24.04
CA ASP A 29 15.71 1.52 -24.49
C ASP A 29 16.83 1.68 -23.43
N PRO A 30 17.85 0.80 -23.41
CA PRO A 30 19.03 0.95 -22.54
C PRO A 30 19.77 2.29 -22.75
N SER A 31 19.55 2.94 -23.89
CA SER A 31 20.06 4.26 -24.24
C SER A 31 19.29 5.43 -23.57
N GLY A 32 18.23 5.15 -22.82
CA GLY A 32 17.35 6.13 -22.20
C GLY A 32 16.36 6.80 -23.17
N ARG A 33 16.35 6.40 -24.44
CA ARG A 33 15.38 6.91 -25.42
C ARG A 33 14.04 6.20 -25.25
N PHE A 34 12.97 6.99 -25.19
CA PHE A 34 11.62 6.48 -25.10
C PHE A 34 11.01 6.36 -26.50
N HIS A 35 10.88 5.13 -26.98
CA HIS A 35 10.13 4.84 -28.20
C HIS A 35 8.85 4.12 -27.81
N PHE A 36 7.71 4.79 -28.01
CA PHE A 36 6.42 4.22 -27.66
C PHE A 36 6.02 3.13 -28.66
N TYR A 37 6.13 1.88 -28.24
CA TYR A 37 5.63 0.72 -28.98
C TYR A 37 4.63 -0.07 -28.13
N TRP A 38 3.59 -0.57 -28.79
CA TRP A 38 2.60 -1.46 -28.16
C TRP A 38 3.16 -2.87 -28.03
N THR A 39 3.97 -3.08 -27.00
CA THR A 39 4.40 -4.43 -26.62
C THR A 39 3.29 -5.14 -25.85
N PRO A 40 3.23 -6.49 -25.87
CA PRO A 40 2.29 -7.25 -25.05
C PRO A 40 2.38 -6.88 -23.56
N VAL A 41 3.58 -6.55 -23.09
CA VAL A 41 3.84 -6.13 -21.70
C VAL A 41 3.21 -4.76 -21.40
N ASN A 42 3.32 -3.80 -22.33
CA ASN A 42 2.68 -2.48 -22.19
C ASN A 42 1.15 -2.59 -22.21
N ILE A 43 0.59 -3.46 -23.05
CA ILE A 43 -0.85 -3.74 -23.08
C ILE A 43 -1.29 -4.36 -21.75
N TYR A 44 -0.52 -5.32 -21.24
CA TYR A 44 -0.78 -5.93 -19.93
C TYR A 44 -0.76 -4.87 -18.81
N LEU A 45 0.31 -4.07 -18.70
CA LEU A 45 0.44 -3.04 -17.68
C LEU A 45 -0.68 -1.99 -17.76
N THR A 46 -1.00 -1.55 -18.97
CA THR A 46 -2.05 -0.53 -19.18
C THR A 46 -3.43 -1.08 -18.81
N SER A 47 -3.74 -2.31 -19.21
CA SER A 47 -5.01 -2.96 -18.84
C SER A 47 -5.09 -3.30 -17.35
N ALA A 48 -3.97 -3.70 -16.74
CA ALA A 48 -3.85 -3.94 -15.30
C ALA A 48 -4.11 -2.65 -14.52
N TYR A 49 -3.56 -1.51 -14.94
CA TYR A 49 -3.80 -0.22 -14.30
C TYR A 49 -5.25 0.26 -14.48
N LEU A 50 -5.76 0.29 -15.72
CA LEU A 50 -7.09 0.83 -16.05
C LEU A 50 -8.25 0.00 -15.50
N PHE A 51 -8.14 -1.33 -15.60
CA PHE A 51 -9.25 -2.23 -15.29
C PHE A 51 -8.92 -3.20 -14.16
N GLY A 52 -7.76 -3.85 -14.22
CA GLY A 52 -7.39 -4.89 -13.25
C GLY A 52 -7.39 -4.38 -11.82
N HIS A 53 -6.59 -3.36 -11.52
CA HIS A 53 -6.44 -2.81 -10.19
C HIS A 53 -7.76 -2.29 -9.57
N PRO A 54 -8.58 -1.47 -10.24
CA PRO A 54 -9.85 -1.02 -9.64
C PRO A 54 -10.83 -2.18 -9.43
N ILE A 55 -10.85 -3.17 -10.31
CA ILE A 55 -11.67 -4.39 -10.13
C ILE A 55 -11.18 -5.19 -8.92
N LEU A 56 -9.86 -5.38 -8.78
CA LEU A 56 -9.27 -6.10 -7.66
C LEU A 56 -9.60 -5.42 -6.32
N MET A 57 -9.49 -4.09 -6.25
CA MET A 57 -9.85 -3.34 -5.03
C MET A 57 -11.34 -3.37 -4.72
N ARG A 58 -12.19 -3.47 -5.75
CA ARG A 58 -13.63 -3.70 -5.55
C ARG A 58 -13.94 -5.12 -5.05
N LEU A 59 -13.19 -6.12 -5.52
CA LEU A 59 -13.37 -7.52 -5.13
C LEU A 59 -12.89 -7.78 -3.71
N ILE A 60 -11.78 -7.14 -3.30
CA ILE A 60 -11.20 -7.31 -1.96
C ILE A 60 -10.90 -5.93 -1.34
N PRO A 61 -11.91 -5.25 -0.77
CA PRO A 61 -11.75 -3.91 -0.20
C PRO A 61 -10.81 -3.88 1.02
N ARG A 62 -10.51 -5.05 1.60
CA ARG A 62 -9.53 -5.18 2.69
C ARG A 62 -8.09 -4.88 2.23
N LEU A 63 -7.78 -5.02 0.94
CA LEU A 63 -6.47 -4.69 0.41
C LEU A 63 -6.29 -3.18 0.17
N THR A 64 -7.38 -2.43 0.04
CA THR A 64 -7.36 -0.97 -0.16
C THR A 64 -7.00 -0.22 1.14
N HIS A 65 -7.15 -0.85 2.29
CA HIS A 65 -6.69 -0.31 3.56
C HIS A 65 -5.30 -0.87 3.85
N ASN A 66 -4.28 -0.01 3.95
CA ASN A 66 -2.92 -0.44 4.29
C ASN A 66 -2.93 -1.10 5.68
N PRO A 67 -2.80 -2.43 5.80
CA PRO A 67 -2.87 -3.09 7.10
C PRO A 67 -1.53 -2.99 7.84
N PHE A 68 -0.46 -2.52 7.19
CA PHE A 68 0.89 -2.44 7.72
C PHE A 68 1.24 -1.00 8.10
N GLN A 69 0.73 -0.56 9.25
CA GLN A 69 1.33 0.57 9.97
C GLN A 69 2.63 0.07 10.60
N MET A 70 3.76 0.37 9.97
CA MET A 70 5.07 0.06 10.52
C MET A 70 5.44 1.11 11.55
N ILE A 71 5.32 0.74 12.82
CA ILE A 71 5.76 1.55 13.95
C ILE A 71 7.18 1.07 14.30
N SER A 72 8.18 1.95 14.26
CA SER A 72 9.54 1.56 14.60
C SER A 72 9.66 1.13 16.06
N ILE A 73 10.69 0.34 16.33
CA ILE A 73 11.02 -0.09 17.69
C ILE A 73 11.41 1.12 18.56
N ALA A 74 11.97 2.17 17.95
CA ALA A 74 12.35 3.42 18.62
C ALA A 74 11.13 4.26 19.03
N SER A 75 10.13 4.41 18.17
CA SER A 75 8.88 5.08 18.54
C SER A 75 8.13 4.27 19.60
N ARG A 76 8.06 2.94 19.48
CA ARG A 76 7.49 2.04 20.50
C ARG A 76 8.19 2.14 21.85
N SER A 77 9.51 2.20 21.89
CA SER A 77 10.24 2.31 23.16
C SER A 77 10.02 3.68 23.81
N LEU A 78 10.02 4.77 23.02
CA LEU A 78 9.77 6.12 23.53
C LEU A 78 8.33 6.32 24.03
N THR A 79 7.33 5.71 23.38
CA THR A 79 5.92 5.72 23.83
C THR A 79 5.66 4.79 24.99
N ALA A 80 6.29 3.59 25.04
CA ALA A 80 6.22 2.72 26.21
C ALA A 80 6.82 3.40 27.45
N SER A 81 7.93 4.13 27.29
CA SER A 81 8.50 4.98 28.35
C SER A 81 7.69 6.26 28.61
N ALA A 82 6.67 6.60 27.80
CA ALA A 82 5.80 7.77 28.00
C ALA A 82 4.60 7.46 28.91
N GLY A 83 4.11 6.22 28.89
CA GLY A 83 2.99 5.79 29.73
C GLY A 83 3.28 5.78 31.24
N GLN A 84 4.54 5.87 31.66
CA GLN A 84 4.96 5.74 33.07
C GLN A 84 5.62 7.00 33.66
N GLN A 85 5.96 8.02 32.87
CA GLN A 85 6.76 9.15 33.35
C GLN A 85 6.21 10.48 32.80
N HIS A 86 5.39 11.17 33.60
CA HIS A 86 5.08 12.59 33.40
C HIS A 86 6.41 13.38 33.43
N GLN A 87 6.72 14.13 32.38
CA GLN A 87 7.93 14.95 32.32
C GLN A 87 7.95 15.89 33.52
N SER A 88 8.98 15.79 34.37
CA SER A 88 9.11 16.69 35.51
C SER A 88 9.57 18.07 35.03
N LEU A 89 9.13 19.12 35.71
CA LEU A 89 9.42 20.53 35.35
C LEU A 89 10.93 20.82 35.24
N SER A 90 11.74 20.07 35.99
CA SER A 90 13.21 20.13 35.92
C SER A 90 13.79 19.58 34.61
N GLN A 91 13.19 18.52 34.03
CA GLN A 91 13.61 17.99 32.73
C GLN A 91 13.28 18.95 31.58
N ILE A 92 12.15 19.66 31.67
CA ILE A 92 11.75 20.69 30.71
C ILE A 92 12.74 21.87 30.77
N TYR A 93 13.08 22.32 31.98
CA TYR A 93 14.05 23.40 32.18
C TYR A 93 15.45 23.02 31.69
N HIS A 94 15.91 21.81 31.98
CA HIS A 94 17.24 21.34 31.53
C HIS A 94 17.34 21.20 30.01
N ASN A 95 16.25 20.77 29.34
CA ASN A 95 16.17 20.73 27.88
C ASN A 95 16.14 22.13 27.24
N ALA A 96 15.60 23.14 27.91
CA ALA A 96 15.54 24.51 27.40
C ALA A 96 16.90 25.22 27.48
N VAL A 97 17.74 24.89 28.47
CA VAL A 97 19.02 25.56 28.72
C VAL A 97 20.20 24.89 27.99
N ASN A 98 20.13 23.59 27.68
CA ASN A 98 21.15 22.91 26.87
C ASN A 98 20.54 21.77 26.02
N PRO A 99 19.99 22.09 24.83
CA PRO A 99 19.27 21.11 24.01
C PRO A 99 20.24 20.22 23.24
N VAL A 100 20.63 19.07 23.79
CA VAL A 100 21.35 18.02 23.02
C VAL A 100 20.38 17.25 22.11
N SER A 101 19.10 17.18 22.47
CA SER A 101 17.92 16.92 21.63
C SER A 101 16.72 16.72 22.57
N SER A 102 15.63 17.47 22.42
CA SER A 102 14.46 17.28 23.29
C SER A 102 13.74 15.98 22.94
N ARG A 103 13.18 15.30 23.94
CA ARG A 103 12.42 14.05 23.76
C ARG A 103 11.29 14.21 22.73
N ASP A 104 10.62 15.35 22.71
CA ASP A 104 9.53 15.65 21.78
C ASP A 104 10.05 15.79 20.34
N MET A 105 11.28 16.30 20.17
CA MET A 105 11.95 16.32 18.88
C MET A 105 12.32 14.90 18.40
N LEU A 106 12.76 14.02 19.31
CA LEU A 106 13.05 12.62 18.98
C LEU A 106 11.77 11.81 18.68
N LEU A 107 10.68 12.07 19.39
CA LEU A 107 9.38 11.46 19.12
C LEU A 107 8.84 11.89 17.76
N SER A 108 8.79 13.19 17.49
CA SER A 108 8.33 13.72 16.19
C SER A 108 9.22 13.28 15.03
N GLN A 109 10.54 13.19 15.22
CA GLN A 109 11.44 12.66 14.20
C GLN A 109 11.19 11.17 13.92
N ASN A 110 10.91 10.38 14.95
CA ASN A 110 10.58 8.96 14.78
C ASN A 110 9.19 8.77 14.17
N GLU A 111 8.18 9.56 14.55
CA GLU A 111 6.85 9.56 13.92
C GLU A 111 6.94 9.91 12.44
N TYR A 112 7.69 10.96 12.09
CA TYR A 112 7.93 11.33 10.70
C TYR A 112 8.60 10.20 9.91
N ARG A 113 9.61 9.57 10.51
CA ARG A 113 10.31 8.43 9.90
C ARG A 113 9.38 7.22 9.71
N ASP A 114 8.57 6.91 10.71
CA ASP A 114 7.61 5.81 10.68
C ASP A 114 6.57 6.04 9.59
N ASP A 115 6.01 7.26 9.50
CA ASP A 115 5.08 7.64 8.45
C ASP A 115 5.69 7.50 7.05
N MET A 116 6.92 7.99 6.85
CA MET A 116 7.62 7.83 5.58
C MET A 116 7.82 6.34 5.22
N THR A 117 8.17 5.50 6.19
CA THR A 117 8.33 4.06 5.93
C THR A 117 7.01 3.38 5.63
N SER A 118 5.93 3.74 6.35
CA SER A 118 4.59 3.19 6.12
C SER A 118 4.07 3.57 4.74
N ILE A 119 4.28 4.83 4.30
CA ILE A 119 3.95 5.29 2.95
C ILE A 119 4.75 4.51 1.90
N SER A 120 6.06 4.34 2.11
CA SER A 120 6.93 3.63 1.16
C SER A 120 6.53 2.16 0.99
N VAL A 121 6.24 1.47 2.09
CA VAL A 121 5.75 0.09 2.05
C VAL A 121 4.38 -0.01 1.41
N SER A 122 3.48 0.94 1.71
CA SER A 122 2.18 1.02 1.05
C SER A 122 2.35 1.13 -0.47
N PHE A 123 3.22 2.03 -0.93
CA PHE A 123 3.51 2.21 -2.35
C PHE A 123 4.03 0.92 -3.00
N ALA A 124 4.97 0.23 -2.37
CA ALA A 124 5.52 -1.03 -2.88
C ALA A 124 4.45 -2.12 -2.99
N ILE A 125 3.63 -2.32 -1.93
CA ILE A 125 2.56 -3.32 -1.91
C ILE A 125 1.55 -3.07 -3.04
N HIS A 126 1.09 -1.83 -3.20
CA HIS A 126 0.12 -1.49 -4.24
C HIS A 126 0.73 -1.60 -5.64
N GLY A 127 2.02 -1.29 -5.81
CA GLY A 127 2.75 -1.55 -7.05
C GLY A 127 2.81 -3.04 -7.42
N PHE A 128 3.11 -3.91 -6.45
CA PHE A 128 3.08 -5.36 -6.69
C PHE A 128 1.67 -5.88 -6.98
N LEU A 129 0.65 -5.34 -6.29
CA LEU A 129 -0.75 -5.68 -6.54
C LEU A 129 -1.20 -5.28 -7.94
N LEU A 130 -0.71 -4.16 -8.47
CA LEU A 130 -0.92 -3.76 -9.87
C LEU A 130 -0.32 -4.80 -10.83
N LEU A 131 0.94 -5.20 -10.61
CA LEU A 131 1.61 -6.19 -11.46
C LEU A 131 0.90 -7.55 -11.44
N LEU A 132 0.33 -7.94 -10.30
CA LEU A 132 -0.39 -9.19 -10.11
C LEU A 132 -1.90 -9.07 -10.29
N SER A 133 -2.42 -7.93 -10.77
CA SER A 133 -3.87 -7.69 -10.73
C SER A 133 -4.66 -8.71 -11.55
N TRP A 134 -4.23 -8.95 -12.79
CA TRP A 134 -4.87 -9.91 -13.69
C TRP A 134 -4.80 -11.37 -13.20
N PRO A 135 -3.63 -11.90 -12.79
CA PRO A 135 -3.57 -13.25 -12.25
C PRO A 135 -4.40 -13.39 -10.97
N LEU A 136 -4.40 -12.40 -10.07
CA LEU A 136 -5.22 -12.42 -8.86
C LEU A 136 -6.71 -12.44 -9.17
N ILE A 137 -7.18 -11.60 -10.10
CA ILE A 137 -8.58 -11.61 -10.54
C ILE A 137 -8.95 -12.97 -11.15
N GLY A 138 -8.07 -13.54 -11.97
CA GLY A 138 -8.25 -14.87 -12.54
C GLY A 138 -8.47 -15.93 -11.46
N ILE A 139 -7.61 -15.96 -10.44
CA ILE A 139 -7.71 -16.90 -9.31
C ILE A 139 -9.01 -16.70 -8.52
N ILE A 140 -9.41 -15.44 -8.27
CA ILE A 140 -10.65 -15.14 -7.53
C ILE A 140 -11.88 -15.60 -8.32
N LEU A 141 -11.91 -15.36 -9.63
CA LEU A 141 -13.02 -15.80 -10.47
C LEU A 141 -13.07 -17.32 -10.58
N LEU A 142 -11.92 -17.98 -10.77
CA LEU A 142 -11.84 -19.43 -10.87
C LEU A 142 -12.26 -20.14 -9.58
N SER A 143 -11.82 -19.63 -8.42
CA SER A 143 -12.24 -20.15 -7.11
C SER A 143 -13.74 -19.98 -6.85
N ARG A 144 -14.32 -18.84 -7.25
CA ARG A 144 -15.78 -18.63 -7.16
C ARG A 144 -16.56 -19.56 -8.08
N SER A 145 -16.14 -19.71 -9.33
CA SER A 145 -16.77 -20.62 -10.28
C SER A 145 -16.70 -22.08 -9.81
N CYS A 146 -15.55 -22.50 -9.28
CA CYS A 146 -15.37 -23.83 -8.71
C CYS A 146 -16.30 -24.07 -7.50
N SER A 147 -16.36 -23.12 -6.56
CA SER A 147 -17.25 -23.22 -5.39
C SER A 147 -18.73 -23.28 -5.80
N TYR A 148 -19.13 -22.50 -6.80
CA TYR A 148 -20.49 -22.53 -7.33
C TYR A 148 -20.83 -23.89 -7.94
N PHE A 149 -19.91 -24.46 -8.72
CA PHE A 149 -20.08 -25.77 -9.35
C PHE A 149 -20.21 -26.88 -8.29
N ILE A 150 -19.36 -26.88 -7.26
CA ILE A 150 -19.43 -27.82 -6.14
C ILE A 150 -20.78 -27.72 -5.41
N ARG A 151 -21.28 -26.50 -5.17
CA ARG A 151 -22.59 -26.29 -4.53
C ARG A 151 -23.75 -26.83 -5.38
N GLN A 152 -23.71 -26.66 -6.71
CA GLN A 152 -24.72 -27.24 -7.59
C GLN A 152 -24.67 -28.77 -7.58
N LEU A 153 -23.48 -29.36 -7.58
CA LEU A 153 -23.29 -30.81 -7.57
C LEU A 153 -23.82 -31.45 -6.28
N ILE A 154 -23.55 -30.82 -5.13
CA ILE A 154 -24.11 -31.24 -3.82
C ILE A 154 -25.64 -31.11 -3.80
N ALA A 155 -26.20 -30.03 -4.37
CA ALA A 155 -27.64 -29.83 -4.42
C ALA A 155 -28.36 -30.87 -5.30
N HIS A 156 -27.72 -31.30 -6.39
CA HIS A 156 -28.25 -32.33 -7.29
C HIS A 156 -28.15 -33.75 -6.70
N HIS A 157 -27.20 -34.01 -5.80
CA HIS A 157 -27.05 -35.32 -5.15
C HIS A 157 -27.94 -35.50 -3.90
N LYS A 158 -28.55 -34.41 -3.40
CA LYS A 158 -29.50 -34.41 -2.28
C LYS A 158 -30.98 -34.48 -2.70
N ARG A 159 -31.26 -34.51 -4.00
CA ARG A 159 -32.59 -34.81 -4.56
C ARG A 159 -32.64 -36.26 -4.99
#